data_AF-A0A2U1L354-F1
#
_entry.id   AF-A0A2U1L354-F1
#
_cell.length_a   1.000
_cell.length_b   1.000
_cell.length_c   1.000
_cell.angle_alpha   90.00
_cell.angle_beta   90.00
_cell.angle_gamma   90.00
#
_symmetry.space_group_name_H-M   'P 1'
#
loop_
_entity.id
_entity.type
_entity.pdbx_description
1 polymer ?
#
loop_
_entity_poly.entity_id
_entity_poly.type
_entity_poly.pdbx_seq_one_letter_code
_entity_poly.pdbx_strand_id
1 'polypeptide(L)' 'MEPVKVPEKMPEPPEKPLAGDCCGSGCVRCVWDVYYEELEEYNKIVKDVTDSKAS' A
#
# COMPACT_ATOMS: atom_id res chain seq x y z
N MET A 1 17.25 9.77 -5.68
CA MET A 1 15.98 9.30 -5.11
C MET A 1 15.21 8.63 -6.21
N GLU A 2 14.91 7.37 -5.99
CA GLU A 2 14.65 6.39 -7.04
C GLU A 2 13.18 6.46 -7.48
N PRO A 3 12.90 6.36 -8.78
CA PRO A 3 11.55 6.54 -9.31
C PRO A 3 10.76 5.26 -9.08
N VAL A 4 9.80 5.26 -8.14
CA VAL A 4 8.83 4.17 -8.05
C VAL A 4 7.85 4.33 -9.21
N LYS A 5 8.22 3.75 -10.34
CA LYS A 5 7.40 3.64 -11.55
C LYS A 5 7.06 2.17 -11.72
N VAL A 6 5.81 1.79 -11.44
CA VAL A 6 5.21 0.63 -12.11
C VAL A 6 3.73 0.88 -12.38
N PRO A 7 3.36 1.21 -13.63
CA PRO A 7 2.06 0.85 -14.15
C PRO A 7 2.25 -0.16 -15.28
N GLU A 8 1.51 -1.28 -15.23
CA GLU A 8 0.70 -1.75 -16.38
C GLU A 8 -0.23 -2.94 -16.07
N LYS A 9 -0.03 -3.73 -15.01
CA LYS A 9 -0.98 -4.79 -14.62
C LYS A 9 -1.03 -4.99 -13.11
N MET A 10 -2.16 -4.59 -12.53
CA MET A 10 -2.49 -4.65 -11.09
C MET A 10 -1.48 -3.89 -10.21
N PRO A 11 -1.94 -3.10 -9.23
CA PRO A 11 -1.01 -2.57 -8.24
C PRO A 11 -0.35 -3.74 -7.52
N GLU A 12 0.89 -3.57 -7.06
CA GLU A 12 1.54 -4.53 -6.16
C GLU A 12 1.08 -4.23 -4.72
N PRO A 13 0.89 -5.25 -3.87
CA PRO A 13 0.48 -5.04 -2.49
C PRO A 13 1.56 -4.25 -1.74
N PRO A 14 1.19 -3.28 -0.88
CA PRO A 14 2.17 -2.51 -0.13
C PRO A 14 2.99 -3.41 0.78
N GLU A 15 4.26 -3.07 0.93
CA GLU A 15 5.19 -3.85 1.75
C GLU A 15 4.89 -3.62 3.24
N LYS A 16 4.73 -4.70 4.00
CA LYS A 16 4.41 -4.59 5.43
C LYS A 16 5.61 -4.02 6.18
N PRO A 17 5.46 -2.90 6.90
CA PRO A 17 6.56 -2.33 7.64
C PRO A 17 7.00 -3.27 8.76
N LEU A 18 8.31 -3.30 9.03
CA LEU A 18 8.85 -4.10 10.12
C LEU A 18 8.53 -3.43 11.46
N ALA A 19 8.42 -4.24 12.51
CA ALA A 19 8.21 -3.73 13.87
C ALA A 19 9.35 -2.78 14.34
N GLY A 20 10.52 -2.84 13.69
CA GLY A 20 11.65 -1.93 13.93
C GLY A 20 11.55 -0.57 13.22
N ASP A 21 10.74 -0.43 12.16
CA ASP A 21 10.47 0.86 11.50
C ASP A 21 9.50 1.71 12.32
N CYS A 22 8.67 1.06 13.13
CA CYS A 22 7.85 1.75 14.11
C CYS A 22 8.71 2.13 15.33
N CYS A 23 9.17 3.39 15.35
CA CYS A 23 9.94 3.97 16.46
C CYS A 23 9.24 3.86 17.84
N GLY A 24 7.94 3.56 17.88
CA GLY A 24 7.20 3.20 19.11
C GLY A 24 7.07 4.32 20.14
N SER A 25 7.63 5.49 19.85
CA SER A 25 7.83 6.60 20.80
C SER A 25 6.99 7.84 20.47
N GLY A 26 6.00 7.72 19.59
CA GLY A 26 5.10 8.81 19.20
C GLY A 26 5.62 9.69 18.05
N CYS A 27 6.17 9.09 17.01
CA CYS A 27 6.45 9.84 15.77
C CYS A 27 5.17 10.42 15.18
N VAL A 28 5.26 11.61 14.58
CA VAL A 28 4.14 12.35 13.96
C VAL A 28 3.44 11.57 12.83
N ARG A 29 4.14 10.63 12.20
CA ARG A 29 3.61 9.73 11.17
C ARG A 29 3.96 8.31 11.57
N CYS A 30 2.97 7.47 11.87
CA CYS A 30 3.21 6.06 12.09
C CYS A 30 3.44 5.38 10.73
N VAL A 31 4.45 4.53 10.64
CA VAL A 31 4.66 3.71 9.43
C VAL A 31 3.45 2.83 9.13
N TRP A 32 2.72 2.44 10.18
CA TRP A 32 1.46 1.71 10.06
C TRP A 32 0.35 2.54 9.42
N ASP A 33 0.27 3.84 9.72
CA ASP A 33 -0.75 4.72 9.11
C ASP A 33 -0.54 4.77 7.60
N VAL A 34 0.70 5.01 7.16
CA VAL A 34 1.07 5.05 5.74
C VAL A 34 0.78 3.71 5.05
N TYR A 35 1.16 2.60 5.68
CA TYR A 35 0.87 1.27 5.15
C TYR A 35 -0.63 1.03 4.99
N TYR A 36 -1.45 1.42 5.96
CA TYR A 36 -2.90 1.24 5.86
C TYR A 36 -3.52 2.12 4.78
N GLU A 37 -3.09 3.38 4.66
CA GLU A 37 -3.54 4.28 3.58
C GLU A 37 -3.27 3.66 2.19
N GLU A 38 -2.05 3.17 1.96
CA GLU A 38 -1.68 2.51 0.70
C GLU A 38 -2.43 1.18 0.49
N LEU A 39 -2.66 0.42 1.57
CA LEU A 39 -3.37 -0.85 1.52
C LEU A 39 -4.86 -0.66 1.16
N GLU A 40 -5.49 0.40 1.67
CA GLU A 40 -6.86 0.74 1.30
C GLU A 40 -6.98 1.06 -0.19
N GLU A 41 -6.02 1.83 -0.71
CA GLU A 41 -5.99 2.19 -2.14
C GLU A 41 -5.75 0.96 -3.02
N TYR A 42 -4.80 0.09 -2.64
CA TYR A 42 -4.58 -1.20 -3.28
C TYR A 42 -5.85 -2.06 -3.31
N ASN A 43 -6.52 -2.23 -2.16
CA ASN A 43 -7.73 -3.05 -2.06
C ASN A 43 -8.86 -2.51 -2.93
N LYS A 44 -9.00 -1.18 -3.02
CA LYS A 44 -10.00 -0.53 -3.88
C LYS A 44 -9.75 -0.87 -5.35
N ILE A 45 -8.50 -0.76 -5.80
CA ILE A 45 -8.12 -1.07 -7.17
C ILE A 45 -8.27 -2.55 -7.47
N VAL A 46 -7.81 -3.44 -6.57
CA VAL A 46 -7.97 -4.89 -6.74
C VAL A 46 -9.44 -5.26 -6.85
N LYS A 47 -10.29 -4.69 -6.00
CA LYS A 47 -11.74 -4.93 -6.03
C LYS A 47 -12.34 -4.53 -7.39
N ASP A 48 -12.00 -3.35 -7.88
CA ASP A 48 -12.44 -2.82 -9.19
C ASP A 48 -11.95 -3.70 -10.36
N VAL A 49 -10.69 -4.15 -10.31
CA VAL A 49 -10.11 -5.08 -11.30
C VAL A 49 -10.79 -6.44 -11.24
N THR A 50 -11.09 -6.97 -10.04
CA THR A 50 -11.76 -8.27 -9.90
C THR A 50 -13.20 -8.25 -10.40
N ASP A 51 -13.91 -7.14 -10.21
CA ASP A 51 -15.24 -6.91 -10.77
C ASP A 51 -15.20 -6.83 -12.30
N SER A 52 -14.24 -6.05 -12.83
CA SER A 52 -14.03 -5.86 -14.27
C SER A 52 -13.59 -7.13 -15.01
N LYS A 53 -12.93 -8.09 -14.34
CA LYS A 53 -12.48 -9.36 -14.94
C LYS A 53 -13.58 -10.44 -14.93
N ALA A 54 -14.70 -10.21 -14.24
CA ALA A 54 -15.80 -11.15 -14.10
C ALA A 54 -16.94 -10.96 -15.12
N SER A 55 -16.83 -9.97 -16.03
CA SER A 55 -17.73 -9.77 -17.17
C SER A 55 -17.17 -10.29 -18.49
#